data_AF-A0A8J8WCX9-F1
#
_entry.id   AF-A0A8J8WCX9-F1
#
_cell.length_a   1.000
_cell.length_b   1.000
_cell.length_c   1.000
_cell.angle_alpha   90.00
_cell.angle_beta   90.00
_cell.angle_gamma   90.00
#
_symmetry.space_group_name_H-M   'P 1'
#
loop_
_entity.id
_entity.type
_entity.pdbx_description
1 polymer ?
#
loop_
_entity_poly.entity_id
_entity_poly.type
_entity_poly.pdbx_seq_one_letter_code
_entity_poly.pdbx_strand_id
1 'polypeptide(L)'
;MTLCWTHGLYDAIFYIYTRGMGDFVTPLEELVTVLRGALDGGVALHDTQVRLGNKILVYVSCCLAGRGYPHGEIDPAQLKQVKHEIFKSLTCLHSKNALSSEPSFPLLRTLLRFDTREFLNVLALAFEEEEFTSELGMQQRQRVVDILIQVMVNDKEFGAPQLGSLFTFIARQMSKQQGAIAINRQLFDQVLCHLTSSDTESYHDERQTALLELLQGGGLAHYDPEYLLLRARQAQFYRVCEYVYEERGELEKIVECYLEDPMRRHQVFTYVRSALSSAMFTDLHAQKIQEQFVKHIRVCIEGSVEGS
;
A
#
# COMPACT_ATOMS: atom_id res chain seq x y z
N MET A 1 2.36 -16.35 33.79
CA MET A 1 2.38 -15.99 32.36
C MET A 1 2.48 -17.19 31.43
N THR A 2 3.25 -18.24 31.74
CA THR A 2 3.49 -19.42 30.89
C THR A 2 2.24 -20.03 30.25
N LEU A 3 1.10 -20.11 30.94
CA LEU A 3 -0.14 -20.66 30.40
C LEU A 3 -0.73 -19.87 29.21
N CYS A 4 -0.67 -18.54 29.22
CA CYS A 4 -1.20 -17.71 28.12
C CYS A 4 -0.36 -17.84 26.84
N TRP A 5 0.96 -17.98 27.01
CA TRP A 5 1.92 -18.22 25.92
C TRP A 5 1.70 -19.59 25.29
N THR A 6 1.50 -20.64 26.10
CA THR A 6 1.27 -22.01 25.62
C THR A 6 -0.04 -22.18 24.85
N HIS A 7 -1.06 -21.35 25.14
CA HIS A 7 -2.38 -21.46 24.52
C HIS A 7 -2.72 -20.37 23.50
N GLY A 8 -1.78 -19.49 23.13
CA GLY A 8 -2.01 -18.44 22.13
C GLY A 8 -3.05 -17.39 22.56
N LEU A 9 -3.16 -17.14 23.87
CA LEU A 9 -4.09 -16.16 24.45
C LEU A 9 -3.49 -14.74 24.38
N TYR A 10 -3.20 -14.27 23.17
CA TYR A 10 -2.48 -13.00 22.94
C TYR A 10 -3.21 -11.78 23.52
N ASP A 11 -4.54 -11.76 23.52
CA ASP A 11 -5.34 -10.68 24.13
C ASP A 11 -5.10 -10.58 25.63
N ALA A 12 -5.00 -11.72 26.31
CA ALA A 12 -4.74 -11.76 27.74
C ALA A 12 -3.32 -11.26 28.05
N ILE A 13 -2.34 -11.57 27.20
CA ILE A 13 -0.96 -11.07 27.35
C ILE A 13 -0.96 -9.54 27.26
N PHE A 14 -1.50 -8.96 26.18
CA PHE A 14 -1.59 -7.52 26.04
C PHE A 14 -2.34 -6.87 27.22
N TYR A 15 -3.47 -7.45 27.63
CA TYR A 15 -4.27 -6.90 28.72
C TYR A 15 -3.53 -6.92 30.07
N ILE A 16 -2.84 -8.01 30.41
CA ILE A 16 -2.09 -8.14 31.68
C ILE A 16 -0.96 -7.12 31.74
N TYR A 17 -0.17 -6.99 30.67
CA TYR A 17 0.95 -6.04 30.65
C TYR A 17 0.47 -4.58 30.68
N THR A 18 -0.51 -4.23 29.85
CA THR A 18 -0.98 -2.84 29.75
C THR A 18 -1.78 -2.42 30.96
N ARG A 19 -2.82 -3.16 31.37
CA ARG A 19 -3.67 -2.80 32.52
C ARG A 19 -3.06 -3.18 33.86
N GLY A 20 -2.35 -4.29 33.92
CA GLY A 20 -1.78 -4.80 35.17
C GLY A 20 -0.42 -4.17 35.51
N MET A 21 0.41 -3.88 34.50
CA MET A 21 1.79 -3.42 34.71
C MET A 21 2.07 -2.02 34.16
N GLY A 22 1.16 -1.44 33.36
CA GLY A 22 1.39 -0.16 32.68
C GLY A 22 2.48 -0.23 31.60
N ASP A 23 2.86 -1.44 31.17
CA ASP A 23 3.91 -1.67 30.18
C ASP A 23 3.28 -2.00 28.83
N PHE A 24 3.48 -1.11 27.85
CA PHE A 24 2.92 -1.24 26.51
C PHE A 24 3.94 -1.78 25.49
N VAL A 25 5.23 -1.78 25.83
CA VAL A 25 6.32 -2.09 24.90
C VAL A 25 6.73 -3.54 24.99
N THR A 26 6.93 -4.06 26.20
CA THR A 26 7.36 -5.45 26.41
C THR A 26 6.44 -6.48 25.73
N PRO A 27 5.09 -6.44 25.87
CA PRO A 27 4.25 -7.42 25.19
C PRO A 27 4.33 -7.31 23.66
N LEU A 28 4.54 -6.11 23.13
CA LEU A 28 4.72 -5.89 21.70
C LEU A 28 6.04 -6.52 21.20
N GLU A 29 7.16 -6.23 21.85
CA GLU A 29 8.48 -6.75 21.47
C GLU A 29 8.53 -8.29 21.54
N GLU A 30 7.97 -8.88 22.59
CA GLU A 30 7.95 -10.35 22.76
C GLU A 30 7.08 -11.03 21.68
N LEU A 31 5.87 -10.51 21.43
CA LEU A 31 4.96 -11.11 20.45
C LEU A 31 5.43 -10.92 19.00
N VAL A 32 6.07 -9.79 18.68
CA VAL A 32 6.72 -9.59 17.38
C VAL A 32 7.87 -10.58 17.20
N THR A 33 8.62 -10.90 18.26
CA THR A 33 9.71 -11.89 18.17
C THR A 33 9.17 -13.27 17.81
N VAL A 34 8.01 -13.66 18.37
CA VAL A 34 7.32 -14.91 18.02
C VAL A 34 6.86 -14.89 16.55
N LEU A 35 6.28 -13.78 16.08
CA LEU A 35 5.85 -13.63 14.69
C LEU A 35 7.04 -13.68 13.72
N ARG A 36 8.15 -13.03 14.07
CA ARG A 36 9.38 -13.03 13.25
C ARG A 36 9.93 -14.44 13.08
N GLY A 37 10.02 -15.20 14.17
CA GLY A 37 10.47 -16.59 14.10
C GLY A 37 9.59 -17.46 13.18
N ALA A 38 8.28 -17.19 13.13
CA ALA A 38 7.37 -17.85 12.19
C ALA A 38 7.63 -17.45 10.72
N LEU A 39 7.85 -16.16 10.46
CA LEU A 39 8.14 -15.63 9.12
C LEU A 39 9.48 -16.11 8.58
N ASP A 40 10.50 -16.23 9.44
CA ASP A 40 11.84 -16.70 9.07
C ASP A 40 11.88 -18.19 8.74
N GLY A 41 10.88 -18.96 9.19
CA GLY A 41 10.74 -20.38 8.84
C GLY A 41 10.46 -20.63 7.35
N GLY A 42 10.05 -19.61 6.59
CA GLY A 42 9.82 -19.69 5.13
C GLY A 42 8.62 -20.56 4.73
N VAL A 43 7.85 -21.06 5.70
CA VAL A 43 6.61 -21.83 5.49
C VAL A 43 5.42 -20.88 5.58
N ALA A 44 4.35 -21.18 4.85
CA ALA A 44 3.10 -20.45 4.98
C ALA A 44 2.64 -20.40 6.45
N LEU A 45 2.26 -19.22 6.92
CA LEU A 45 1.83 -19.01 8.30
C LEU A 45 0.57 -19.83 8.61
N HIS A 46 0.54 -20.44 9.79
CA HIS A 46 -0.65 -21.08 10.33
C HIS A 46 -1.68 -20.04 10.79
N ASP A 47 -2.96 -20.41 10.86
CA ASP A 47 -4.06 -19.55 11.36
C ASP A 47 -3.79 -18.90 12.72
N THR A 48 -3.06 -19.58 13.60
CA THR A 48 -2.66 -19.03 14.91
C THR A 48 -1.63 -17.90 14.79
N GLN A 49 -0.72 -18.00 13.83
CA GLN A 49 0.31 -16.99 13.54
C GLN A 49 -0.28 -15.81 12.75
N VAL A 50 -1.20 -16.07 11.83
CA VAL A 50 -1.97 -15.01 11.15
C VAL A 50 -2.80 -14.21 12.16
N ARG A 51 -3.51 -14.89 13.06
CA ARG A 51 -4.23 -14.22 14.15
C ARG A 51 -3.30 -13.41 15.06
N LEU A 52 -2.10 -13.91 15.35
CA LEU A 52 -1.09 -13.17 16.12
C LEU A 52 -0.72 -11.87 15.42
N GLY A 53 -0.32 -11.93 14.15
CA GLY A 53 0.09 -10.74 13.40
C GLY A 53 -1.04 -9.71 13.28
N ASN A 54 -2.26 -10.14 12.99
CA ASN A 54 -3.43 -9.26 12.96
C ASN A 54 -3.67 -8.59 14.31
N LYS A 55 -3.55 -9.32 15.41
CA LYS A 55 -3.69 -8.75 16.77
C LYS A 55 -2.58 -7.75 17.09
N ILE A 56 -1.35 -8.00 16.67
CA ILE A 56 -0.24 -7.05 16.84
C ILE A 56 -0.52 -5.76 16.07
N LEU A 57 -0.98 -5.83 14.81
CA LEU A 57 -1.33 -4.65 14.03
C LEU A 57 -2.45 -3.84 14.68
N VAL A 58 -3.52 -4.50 15.13
CA VAL A 58 -4.63 -3.84 15.85
C VAL A 58 -4.13 -3.23 17.16
N TYR A 59 -3.28 -3.92 17.91
CA TYR A 59 -2.69 -3.41 19.15
C TYR A 59 -1.88 -2.13 18.90
N VAL A 60 -0.99 -2.14 17.90
CA VAL A 60 -0.19 -0.96 17.53
C VAL A 60 -1.09 0.19 17.09
N SER A 61 -2.11 -0.08 16.27
CA SER A 61 -3.10 0.91 15.85
C SER A 61 -3.84 1.52 17.03
N CYS A 62 -4.32 0.69 17.98
CA CYS A 62 -4.98 1.18 19.18
C CYS A 62 -4.07 2.08 20.00
N CYS A 63 -2.83 1.65 20.27
CA CYS A 63 -1.89 2.44 21.07
C CYS A 63 -1.57 3.79 20.42
N LEU A 64 -1.34 3.81 19.10
CA LEU A 64 -1.04 5.03 18.36
C LEU A 64 -2.24 5.98 18.25
N ALA A 65 -3.46 5.44 18.24
CA ALA A 65 -4.71 6.21 18.25
C ALA A 65 -5.25 6.50 19.66
N GLY A 66 -4.48 6.19 20.70
CA GLY A 66 -4.86 6.44 22.10
C GLY A 66 -5.91 5.51 22.71
N ARG A 67 -6.31 4.47 21.99
CA ARG A 67 -7.30 3.49 22.44
C ARG A 67 -6.64 2.37 23.24
N GLY A 68 -7.34 1.88 24.24
CA GLY A 68 -6.97 0.67 24.98
C GLY A 68 -7.22 -0.60 24.17
N TYR A 69 -6.35 -1.59 24.31
CA TYR A 69 -6.52 -2.90 23.69
C TYR A 69 -6.87 -3.97 24.75
N PRO A 70 -7.79 -4.92 24.45
CA PRO A 70 -8.64 -4.97 23.25
C PRO A 70 -9.79 -3.95 23.29
N HIS A 71 -10.09 -3.40 24.48
CA HIS A 71 -11.17 -2.45 24.70
C HIS A 71 -10.78 -1.35 25.71
N GLY A 72 -11.51 -0.23 25.65
CA GLY A 72 -11.37 0.92 26.54
C GLY A 72 -10.41 1.97 26.00
N GLU A 73 -9.98 2.88 26.88
CA GLU A 73 -9.07 3.98 26.57
C GLU A 73 -7.77 3.85 27.36
N ILE A 74 -6.69 4.42 26.81
CA ILE A 74 -5.43 4.62 27.53
C ILE A 74 -5.62 5.82 28.48
N ASP A 75 -5.03 5.76 29.67
CA ASP A 75 -5.07 6.88 30.62
C ASP A 75 -4.50 8.14 29.95
N PRO A 76 -5.24 9.27 29.93
CA PRO A 76 -4.75 10.54 29.37
C PRO A 76 -3.38 10.98 29.93
N ALA A 77 -3.06 10.63 31.18
CA ALA A 77 -1.77 10.95 31.79
C ALA A 77 -0.60 10.16 31.18
N GLN A 78 -0.86 8.95 30.67
CA GLN A 78 0.14 8.05 30.07
C GLN A 78 0.14 8.10 28.55
N LEU A 79 -0.96 8.56 27.93
CA LEU A 79 -1.21 8.53 26.50
C LEU A 79 -0.01 9.00 25.66
N LYS A 80 0.55 10.17 26.00
CA LYS A 80 1.66 10.78 25.26
C LYS A 80 2.94 9.93 25.34
N GLN A 81 3.19 9.34 26.51
CA GLN A 81 4.32 8.43 26.73
C GLN A 81 4.12 7.14 25.94
N VAL A 82 2.93 6.54 25.98
CA VAL A 82 2.62 5.29 25.26
C VAL A 82 2.81 5.48 23.75
N LYS A 83 2.24 6.53 23.16
CA LYS A 83 2.42 6.84 21.73
C LYS A 83 3.91 6.98 21.38
N HIS A 84 4.67 7.71 22.19
CA HIS A 84 6.11 7.90 22.00
C HIS A 84 6.90 6.59 22.10
N GLU A 85 6.63 5.76 23.10
CA GLU A 85 7.31 4.49 23.33
C GLU A 85 7.03 3.48 22.22
N ILE A 86 5.77 3.33 21.80
CA ILE A 86 5.40 2.46 20.68
C ILE A 86 6.07 2.93 19.39
N PHE A 87 6.07 4.23 19.12
CA PHE A 87 6.73 4.80 17.95
C PHE A 87 8.25 4.61 17.98
N LYS A 88 8.86 4.77 19.15
CA LYS A 88 10.29 4.51 19.37
C LYS A 88 10.63 3.03 19.15
N SER A 89 9.79 2.11 19.61
CA SER A 89 9.99 0.67 19.39
C SER A 89 9.85 0.29 17.91
N LEU A 90 8.89 0.88 17.18
CA LEU A 90 8.75 0.70 15.73
C LEU A 90 10.01 1.15 14.97
N THR A 91 10.59 2.28 15.37
CA THR A 91 11.73 2.92 14.69
C THR A 91 13.09 2.60 15.33
N CYS A 92 13.14 1.62 16.23
CA CYS A 92 14.38 1.24 16.91
C CYS A 92 15.33 0.54 15.94
N LEU A 93 16.62 0.90 15.99
CA LEU A 93 17.62 0.30 15.10
C LEU A 93 17.79 -1.20 15.36
N HIS A 94 17.87 -1.60 16.62
CA HIS A 94 18.15 -2.98 17.03
C HIS A 94 17.29 -3.37 18.23
N SER A 95 17.02 -4.66 18.37
CA SER A 95 16.37 -5.21 19.56
C SER A 95 17.31 -5.19 20.78
N LYS A 96 16.75 -5.29 21.99
CA LYS A 96 17.52 -5.22 23.25
C LYS A 96 18.64 -6.26 23.35
N ASN A 97 18.48 -7.42 22.69
CA ASN A 97 19.45 -8.52 22.66
C ASN A 97 19.88 -8.86 21.21
N ALA A 98 20.09 -7.82 20.39
CA ALA A 98 20.37 -7.99 18.98
C ALA A 98 21.64 -8.82 18.73
N LEU A 99 21.50 -9.79 17.84
CA LEU A 99 22.64 -10.47 17.24
C LEU A 99 23.32 -9.52 16.24
N SER A 100 24.62 -9.73 15.98
CA SER A 100 25.37 -8.94 15.00
C SER A 100 24.81 -9.03 13.57
N SER A 101 23.98 -10.04 13.29
CA SER A 101 23.30 -10.25 12.01
C SER A 101 21.90 -9.65 11.96
N GLU A 102 21.40 -9.01 13.03
CA GLU A 102 20.05 -8.43 13.02
C GLU A 102 20.01 -7.20 12.10
N PRO A 103 19.09 -7.17 11.12
CA PRO A 103 18.93 -6.01 10.25
C PRO A 103 18.33 -4.82 11.03
N SER A 104 18.66 -3.61 10.61
CA SER A 104 18.09 -2.40 11.22
C SER A 104 16.57 -2.35 11.11
N PHE A 105 15.90 -1.80 12.13
CA PHE A 105 14.44 -1.65 12.21
C PHE A 105 13.67 -2.98 12.25
N PRO A 106 14.03 -3.90 13.16
CA PRO A 106 13.57 -5.28 13.08
C PRO A 106 12.07 -5.43 13.37
N LEU A 107 11.47 -4.56 14.21
CA LEU A 107 10.03 -4.57 14.48
C LEU A 107 9.22 -4.12 13.25
N LEU A 108 9.58 -2.97 12.69
CA LEU A 108 8.97 -2.43 11.48
C LEU A 108 9.11 -3.39 10.29
N ARG A 109 10.28 -4.01 10.10
CA ARG A 109 10.50 -5.06 9.09
C ARG A 109 9.57 -6.25 9.28
N THR A 110 9.41 -6.72 10.52
CA THR A 110 8.54 -7.87 10.82
C THR A 110 7.09 -7.55 10.45
N LEU A 111 6.59 -6.36 10.77
CA LEU A 111 5.23 -5.95 10.44
C LEU A 111 5.01 -5.75 8.94
N LEU A 112 5.99 -5.17 8.23
CA LEU A 112 5.95 -5.04 6.78
C LEU A 112 5.94 -6.41 6.07
N ARG A 113 6.76 -7.37 6.53
CA ARG A 113 6.79 -8.74 6.01
C ARG A 113 5.50 -9.50 6.27
N PHE A 114 4.87 -9.24 7.41
CA PHE A 114 3.60 -9.87 7.77
C PHE A 114 2.45 -9.34 6.89
N ASP A 115 2.24 -8.02 6.88
CA ASP A 115 1.24 -7.37 6.05
C ASP A 115 1.63 -5.91 5.80
N THR A 116 2.22 -5.67 4.63
CA THR A 116 2.64 -4.32 4.21
C THR A 116 1.47 -3.34 4.15
N ARG A 117 0.33 -3.76 3.57
CA ARG A 117 -0.77 -2.83 3.29
C ARG A 117 -1.46 -2.41 4.58
N GLU A 118 -1.74 -3.37 5.45
CA GLU A 118 -2.38 -3.06 6.73
C GLU A 118 -1.44 -2.28 7.65
N PHE A 119 -0.14 -2.61 7.67
CA PHE A 119 0.81 -1.83 8.47
C PHE A 119 0.93 -0.36 7.99
N LEU A 120 0.98 -0.12 6.68
CA LEU A 120 0.96 1.24 6.13
C LEU A 120 -0.36 1.98 6.46
N ASN A 121 -1.48 1.27 6.50
CA ASN A 121 -2.76 1.83 6.94
C ASN A 121 -2.73 2.22 8.43
N VAL A 122 -2.15 1.38 9.30
CA VAL A 122 -1.95 1.70 10.72
C VAL A 122 -1.13 2.99 10.88
N LEU A 123 -0.05 3.14 10.11
CA LEU A 123 0.75 4.38 10.11
C LEU A 123 -0.05 5.58 9.59
N ALA A 124 -0.86 5.39 8.54
CA ALA A 124 -1.69 6.46 7.98
C ALA A 124 -2.68 7.00 9.03
N LEU A 125 -3.32 6.11 9.78
CA LEU A 125 -4.24 6.47 10.86
C LEU A 125 -3.49 7.15 12.01
N ALA A 126 -2.32 6.63 12.41
CA ALA A 126 -1.50 7.27 13.44
C ALA A 126 -1.09 8.70 13.04
N PHE A 127 -0.84 8.94 11.76
CA PHE A 127 -0.54 10.27 11.22
C PHE A 127 -1.77 11.20 11.14
N GLU A 128 -2.95 10.79 11.57
CA GLU A 128 -4.09 11.71 11.69
C GLU A 128 -4.22 12.28 13.12
N GLU A 129 -3.47 11.73 14.08
CA GLU A 129 -3.47 12.16 15.48
C GLU A 129 -2.72 13.48 15.69
N GLU A 130 -3.17 14.28 16.68
CA GLU A 130 -2.67 15.62 16.99
C GLU A 130 -1.17 15.66 17.31
N GLU A 131 -0.63 14.63 17.97
CA GLU A 131 0.78 14.58 18.33
C GLU A 131 1.68 14.55 17.10
N PHE A 132 1.19 13.96 16.02
CA PHE A 132 1.93 13.85 14.78
C PHE A 132 1.74 15.08 13.88
N THR A 133 0.75 15.95 14.10
CA THR A 133 0.52 17.16 13.27
C THR A 133 1.34 18.36 13.71
N SER A 134 1.95 18.32 14.90
CA SER A 134 2.91 19.32 15.38
C SER A 134 4.21 19.34 14.54
N GLU A 135 5.03 20.40 14.64
CA GLU A 135 6.33 20.49 13.93
C GLU A 135 7.24 19.30 14.24
N LEU A 136 7.36 18.91 15.51
CA LEU A 136 8.10 17.72 15.93
C LEU A 136 7.46 16.43 15.38
N GLY A 137 6.12 16.39 15.35
CA GLY A 137 5.35 15.30 14.75
C GLY A 137 5.63 15.14 13.25
N MET A 138 5.72 16.24 12.50
CA MET A 138 6.07 16.22 11.08
C MET A 138 7.47 15.65 10.85
N GLN A 139 8.46 16.00 11.68
CA GLN A 139 9.80 15.40 11.61
C GLN A 139 9.79 13.90 11.90
N GLN A 140 8.95 13.44 12.84
CA GLN A 140 8.76 12.02 13.13
C GLN A 140 8.15 11.27 11.94
N ARG A 141 7.14 11.86 11.27
CA ARG A 141 6.55 11.30 10.05
C ARG A 141 7.60 11.16 8.95
N GLN A 142 8.36 12.23 8.69
CA GLN A 142 9.44 12.21 7.70
C GLN A 142 10.43 11.09 8.02
N ARG A 143 10.87 10.97 9.28
CA ARG A 143 11.77 9.91 9.71
C ARG A 143 11.21 8.51 9.44
N VAL A 144 9.92 8.28 9.69
CA VAL A 144 9.29 6.98 9.38
C VAL A 144 9.26 6.73 7.88
N VAL A 145 8.92 7.73 7.07
CA VAL A 145 8.94 7.61 5.62
C VAL A 145 10.35 7.30 5.11
N ASP A 146 11.38 7.97 5.64
CA ASP A 146 12.77 7.70 5.28
C ASP A 146 13.19 6.26 5.65
N ILE A 147 12.77 5.77 6.82
CA ILE A 147 12.99 4.39 7.24
C ILE A 147 12.26 3.40 6.32
N LEU A 148 11.00 3.67 5.96
CA LEU A 148 10.23 2.82 5.05
C LEU A 148 10.89 2.74 3.68
N ILE A 149 11.34 3.87 3.14
CA ILE A 149 12.10 3.91 1.88
C ILE A 149 13.40 3.12 2.02
N GLN A 150 14.15 3.34 3.10
CA GLN A 150 15.41 2.64 3.35
C GLN A 150 15.21 1.12 3.44
N VAL A 151 14.16 0.67 4.11
CA VAL A 151 13.89 -0.75 4.35
C VAL A 151 13.27 -1.43 3.12
N MET A 152 12.39 -0.75 2.40
CA MET A 152 11.64 -1.38 1.32
C MET A 152 12.29 -1.24 -0.04
N VAL A 153 12.95 -0.10 -0.32
CA VAL A 153 13.54 0.18 -1.65
C VAL A 153 14.97 -0.34 -1.75
N ASN A 154 15.76 -0.21 -0.67
CA ASN A 154 17.16 -0.63 -0.70
C ASN A 154 17.35 -2.13 -0.41
N ASP A 155 16.31 -2.80 0.08
CA ASP A 155 16.33 -4.23 0.37
C ASP A 155 15.58 -5.01 -0.70
N LYS A 156 16.07 -6.21 -1.05
CA LYS A 156 15.44 -7.05 -2.10
C LYS A 156 14.29 -7.91 -1.57
N GLU A 157 13.92 -7.72 -0.31
CA GLU A 157 12.88 -8.49 0.38
C GLU A 157 11.46 -8.12 -0.10
N PHE A 158 11.25 -6.91 -0.61
CA PHE A 158 9.93 -6.41 -0.98
C PHE A 158 9.72 -6.39 -2.49
N GLY A 159 8.60 -6.97 -2.94
CA GLY A 159 8.22 -7.00 -4.33
C GLY A 159 7.58 -5.70 -4.83
N ALA A 160 7.37 -5.65 -6.14
CA ALA A 160 6.76 -4.52 -6.82
C ALA A 160 5.37 -4.12 -6.25
N PRO A 161 4.47 -5.05 -5.85
CA PRO A 161 3.18 -4.68 -5.25
C PRO A 161 3.32 -3.98 -3.88
N GLN A 162 4.27 -4.43 -3.04
CA GLN A 162 4.57 -3.81 -1.76
C GLN A 162 5.17 -2.41 -1.95
N LEU A 163 6.09 -2.26 -2.92
CA LEU A 163 6.63 -0.94 -3.30
C LEU A 163 5.52 -0.01 -3.81
N GLY A 164 4.59 -0.50 -4.62
CA GLY A 164 3.40 0.25 -5.04
C GLY A 164 2.54 0.72 -3.87
N SER A 165 2.33 -0.15 -2.88
CA SER A 165 1.58 0.19 -1.65
C SER A 165 2.29 1.30 -0.85
N LEU A 166 3.62 1.22 -0.70
CA LEU A 166 4.42 2.25 -0.04
C LEU A 166 4.29 3.61 -0.75
N PHE A 167 4.46 3.64 -2.06
CA PHE A 167 4.43 4.89 -2.81
C PHE A 167 3.02 5.48 -2.86
N THR A 168 1.99 4.65 -2.92
CA THR A 168 0.59 5.09 -2.77
C THR A 168 0.34 5.70 -1.39
N PHE A 169 0.83 5.06 -0.33
CA PHE A 169 0.78 5.60 1.03
C PHE A 169 1.46 6.98 1.08
N ILE A 170 2.69 7.07 0.60
CA ILE A 170 3.48 8.31 0.54
C ILE A 170 2.71 9.42 -0.21
N ALA A 171 2.19 9.11 -1.40
CA ALA A 171 1.44 10.06 -2.23
C ALA A 171 0.25 10.66 -1.49
N ARG A 172 -0.51 9.81 -0.78
CA ARG A 172 -1.64 10.24 0.05
C ARG A 172 -1.21 11.11 1.21
N GLN A 173 -0.07 10.81 1.83
CA GLN A 173 0.46 11.64 2.91
C GLN A 173 0.92 13.02 2.40
N MET A 174 1.46 13.10 1.17
CA MET A 174 1.84 14.37 0.55
C MET A 174 0.62 15.24 0.19
N SER A 175 -0.43 14.63 -0.37
CA SER A 175 -1.62 15.37 -0.82
C SER A 175 -2.44 15.93 0.34
N LYS A 176 -2.57 15.18 1.45
CA LYS A 176 -3.35 15.58 2.62
C LYS A 176 -2.74 16.76 3.40
N GLN A 177 -1.44 16.98 3.35
CA GLN A 177 -0.73 17.82 4.35
C GLN A 177 0.18 18.91 3.76
N GLN A 178 -0.10 19.40 2.54
CA GLN A 178 0.54 20.57 1.91
C GLN A 178 2.07 20.64 2.08
N GLY A 179 2.79 19.53 1.85
CA GLY A 179 4.26 19.55 1.80
C GLY A 179 5.02 19.25 3.09
N ALA A 180 4.37 18.68 4.12
CA ALA A 180 5.04 18.23 5.35
C ALA A 180 6.07 17.09 5.14
N ILE A 181 6.01 16.39 4.00
CA ILE A 181 6.94 15.30 3.65
C ILE A 181 7.71 15.73 2.41
N ALA A 182 9.03 15.86 2.56
CA ALA A 182 9.95 16.15 1.46
C ALA A 182 10.43 14.83 0.85
N ILE A 183 10.20 14.64 -0.44
CA ILE A 183 10.64 13.42 -1.14
C ILE A 183 11.40 13.77 -2.41
N ASN A 184 12.43 12.98 -2.65
CA ASN A 184 13.20 13.02 -3.88
C ASN A 184 12.35 12.46 -5.04
N ARG A 185 12.04 13.30 -6.04
CA ARG A 185 11.33 12.89 -7.27
C ARG A 185 11.97 11.69 -7.96
N GLN A 186 13.29 11.51 -7.83
CA GLN A 186 14.01 10.36 -8.38
C GLN A 186 13.52 9.02 -7.82
N LEU A 187 12.98 8.98 -6.59
CA LEU A 187 12.44 7.74 -6.02
C LEU A 187 11.14 7.33 -6.72
N PHE A 188 10.28 8.28 -7.06
CA PHE A 188 9.07 8.01 -7.85
C PHE A 188 9.43 7.56 -9.27
N ASP A 189 10.47 8.14 -9.87
CA ASP A 189 10.98 7.67 -11.16
C ASP A 189 11.46 6.22 -11.08
N GLN A 190 12.23 5.87 -10.03
CA GLN A 190 12.73 4.51 -9.84
C GLN A 190 11.59 3.51 -9.70
N VAL A 191 10.55 3.83 -8.92
CA VAL A 191 9.40 2.94 -8.75
C VAL A 191 8.54 2.86 -10.00
N LEU A 192 8.28 3.97 -10.69
CA LEU A 192 7.62 3.94 -11.98
C LEU A 192 8.38 3.03 -12.95
N CYS A 193 9.71 3.14 -13.00
CA CYS A 193 10.54 2.26 -13.82
C CYS A 193 10.48 0.80 -13.40
N HIS A 194 10.47 0.52 -12.09
CA HIS A 194 10.41 -0.84 -11.57
C HIS A 194 9.04 -1.49 -11.87
N LEU A 195 7.94 -0.79 -11.58
CA LEU A 195 6.57 -1.25 -11.84
C LEU A 195 6.32 -1.51 -13.33
N THR A 196 6.90 -0.68 -14.22
CA THR A 196 6.73 -0.78 -15.68
C THR A 196 7.82 -1.59 -16.39
N SER A 197 8.70 -2.27 -15.64
CA SER A 197 9.78 -3.06 -16.23
C SER A 197 9.26 -4.31 -16.95
N SER A 198 9.78 -4.59 -18.15
CA SER A 198 9.44 -5.77 -18.95
C SER A 198 10.08 -7.07 -18.45
N ASP A 199 11.07 -7.00 -17.55
CA ASP A 199 11.93 -8.11 -17.16
C ASP A 199 11.29 -9.13 -16.20
N THR A 200 10.02 -8.91 -15.82
CA THR A 200 9.31 -9.77 -14.88
C THR A 200 7.92 -10.07 -15.44
N GLU A 201 7.71 -11.24 -16.06
CA GLU A 201 6.34 -11.67 -16.40
C GLU A 201 5.52 -11.99 -15.14
N SER A 202 6.19 -12.36 -14.05
CA SER A 202 5.58 -12.56 -12.74
C SER A 202 4.99 -11.26 -12.18
N TYR A 203 3.79 -11.35 -11.61
CA TYR A 203 3.09 -10.25 -10.92
C TYR A 203 2.64 -9.09 -11.83
N HIS A 204 2.28 -9.37 -13.10
CA HIS A 204 1.77 -8.34 -14.03
C HIS A 204 0.54 -7.62 -13.49
N ASP A 205 -0.48 -8.36 -13.03
CA ASP A 205 -1.74 -7.78 -12.55
C ASP A 205 -1.53 -6.95 -11.28
N GLU A 206 -0.68 -7.43 -10.37
CA GLU A 206 -0.37 -6.75 -9.12
C GLU A 206 0.45 -5.49 -9.35
N ARG A 207 1.40 -5.49 -10.31
CA ARG A 207 2.14 -4.28 -10.70
C ARG A 207 1.25 -3.24 -11.36
N GLN A 208 0.36 -3.68 -12.26
CA GLN A 208 -0.61 -2.81 -12.90
C GLN A 208 -1.54 -2.18 -11.87
N THR A 209 -2.03 -2.99 -10.92
CA THR A 209 -2.89 -2.53 -9.81
C THR A 209 -2.13 -1.54 -8.91
N ALA A 210 -0.89 -1.84 -8.55
CA ALA A 210 -0.02 -0.95 -7.78
C ALA A 210 0.18 0.42 -8.44
N LEU A 211 0.45 0.45 -9.76
CA LEU A 211 0.61 1.71 -10.49
C LEU A 211 -0.71 2.49 -10.58
N LEU A 212 -1.84 1.80 -10.77
CA LEU A 212 -3.16 2.42 -10.79
C LEU A 212 -3.51 3.06 -9.44
N GLU A 213 -3.28 2.35 -8.33
CA GLU A 213 -3.47 2.88 -6.98
C GLU A 213 -2.58 4.10 -6.72
N LEU A 214 -1.34 4.10 -7.21
CA LEU A 214 -0.40 5.21 -7.09
C LEU A 214 -0.88 6.46 -7.85
N LEU A 215 -1.41 6.27 -9.06
CA LEU A 215 -2.01 7.32 -9.87
C LEU A 215 -3.23 7.93 -9.18
N GLN A 216 -4.17 7.08 -8.76
CA GLN A 216 -5.39 7.49 -8.04
C GLN A 216 -5.08 8.18 -6.70
N GLY A 217 -3.97 7.78 -6.05
CA GLY A 217 -3.46 8.43 -4.84
C GLY A 217 -2.84 9.82 -5.08
N GLY A 218 -2.74 10.26 -6.34
CA GLY A 218 -2.14 11.55 -6.73
C GLY A 218 -0.61 11.54 -6.75
N GLY A 219 0.04 10.37 -6.64
CA GLY A 219 1.51 10.27 -6.51
C GLY A 219 2.26 10.74 -7.76
N LEU A 220 1.60 10.65 -8.92
CA LEU A 220 2.18 11.01 -10.22
C LEU A 220 1.50 12.22 -10.86
N ALA A 221 0.75 13.02 -10.09
CA ALA A 221 0.00 14.17 -10.62
C ALA A 221 0.86 15.24 -11.31
N HIS A 222 2.17 15.25 -11.04
CA HIS A 222 3.14 16.19 -11.62
C HIS A 222 3.88 15.66 -12.86
N TYR A 223 3.62 14.40 -13.25
CA TYR A 223 4.24 13.79 -14.42
C TYR A 223 3.50 14.17 -15.70
N ASP A 224 4.23 14.19 -16.81
CA ASP A 224 3.65 14.33 -18.14
C ASP A 224 2.76 13.11 -18.45
N PRO A 225 1.45 13.31 -18.73
CA PRO A 225 0.55 12.22 -19.09
C PRO A 225 1.00 11.41 -20.31
N GLU A 226 1.65 12.03 -21.29
CA GLU A 226 2.17 11.30 -22.47
C GLU A 226 3.30 10.34 -22.08
N TYR A 227 4.17 10.76 -21.16
CA TYR A 227 5.22 9.90 -20.62
C TYR A 227 4.62 8.71 -19.83
N LEU A 228 3.60 8.95 -19.02
CA LEU A 228 2.90 7.90 -18.28
C LEU A 228 2.24 6.88 -19.23
N LEU A 229 1.56 7.35 -20.27
CA LEU A 229 0.96 6.51 -21.31
C LEU A 229 2.01 5.67 -22.03
N LEU A 230 3.15 6.26 -22.40
CA LEU A 230 4.26 5.55 -23.04
C LEU A 230 4.76 4.39 -22.15
N ARG A 231 5.03 4.66 -20.87
CA ARG A 231 5.52 3.64 -19.93
C ARG A 231 4.48 2.55 -19.67
N ALA A 232 3.20 2.92 -19.51
CA ALA A 232 2.11 1.98 -19.29
C ALA A 232 1.88 1.08 -20.52
N ARG A 233 1.91 1.62 -21.75
CA ARG A 233 1.79 0.83 -22.98
C ARG A 233 2.97 -0.13 -23.16
N GLN A 234 4.20 0.31 -22.89
CA GLN A 234 5.39 -0.56 -22.92
C GLN A 234 5.27 -1.74 -21.95
N ALA A 235 4.64 -1.52 -20.79
CA ALA A 235 4.37 -2.57 -19.78
C ALA A 235 3.06 -3.35 -20.02
N GLN A 236 2.31 -3.04 -21.09
CA GLN A 236 0.99 -3.62 -21.37
C GLN A 236 -0.03 -3.40 -20.23
N PHE A 237 0.06 -2.26 -19.54
CA PHE A 237 -0.84 -1.87 -18.45
C PHE A 237 -2.03 -1.07 -18.98
N TYR A 238 -2.91 -1.73 -19.73
CA TYR A 238 -4.00 -1.07 -20.44
C TYR A 238 -5.07 -0.45 -19.51
N ARG A 239 -5.25 -0.95 -18.27
CA ARG A 239 -6.13 -0.30 -17.27
C ARG A 239 -5.56 1.02 -16.79
N VAL A 240 -4.23 1.13 -16.72
CA VAL A 240 -3.54 2.38 -16.40
C VAL A 240 -3.71 3.37 -17.56
N CYS A 241 -3.55 2.92 -18.81
CA CYS A 241 -3.81 3.77 -19.97
C CYS A 241 -5.24 4.30 -20.01
N GLU A 242 -6.22 3.43 -19.78
CA GLU A 242 -7.64 3.80 -19.68
C GLU A 242 -7.85 4.90 -18.64
N TYR A 243 -7.35 4.73 -17.42
CA TYR A 243 -7.46 5.75 -16.36
C TYR A 243 -6.86 7.10 -16.77
N VAL A 244 -5.68 7.12 -17.40
CA VAL A 244 -5.05 8.37 -17.85
C VAL A 244 -5.87 9.04 -18.97
N TYR A 245 -6.47 8.27 -19.87
CA TYR A 245 -7.36 8.82 -20.91
C TYR A 245 -8.68 9.33 -20.34
N GLU A 246 -9.26 8.65 -19.34
CA GLU A 246 -10.46 9.11 -18.62
C GLU A 246 -10.22 10.46 -17.95
N GLU A 247 -9.13 10.61 -17.20
CA GLU A 247 -8.77 11.88 -16.53
C GLU A 247 -8.54 13.03 -17.53
N ARG A 248 -8.14 12.72 -18.77
CA ARG A 248 -7.96 13.69 -19.86
C ARG A 248 -9.21 13.97 -20.68
N GLY A 249 -10.28 13.19 -20.48
CA GLY A 249 -11.48 13.23 -21.33
C GLY A 249 -11.27 12.69 -22.75
N GLU A 250 -10.20 11.94 -23.01
CA GLU A 250 -9.86 11.36 -24.32
C GLU A 250 -10.47 9.98 -24.49
N LEU A 251 -11.79 9.91 -24.34
CA LEU A 251 -12.56 8.69 -24.19
C LEU A 251 -12.52 7.79 -25.45
N GLU A 252 -12.34 8.39 -26.62
CA GLU A 252 -12.22 7.67 -27.88
C GLU A 252 -11.00 6.73 -27.91
N LYS A 253 -9.94 7.06 -27.17
CA LYS A 253 -8.71 6.27 -27.11
C LYS A 253 -8.84 5.06 -26.19
N ILE A 254 -9.83 5.05 -25.30
CA ILE A 254 -10.09 3.91 -24.39
C ILE A 254 -10.50 2.67 -25.18
N VAL A 255 -11.16 2.84 -26.35
CA VAL A 255 -11.47 1.73 -27.26
C VAL A 255 -10.20 0.94 -27.62
N GLU A 256 -9.09 1.63 -27.90
CA GLU A 256 -7.80 0.98 -28.18
C GLU A 256 -7.29 0.20 -26.97
N CYS A 257 -7.45 0.72 -25.75
CA CYS A 257 -7.05 0.03 -24.52
C CYS A 257 -7.79 -1.32 -24.34
N TYR A 258 -9.08 -1.40 -24.66
CA TYR A 258 -9.80 -2.68 -24.62
C TYR A 258 -9.34 -3.63 -25.73
N LEU A 259 -9.09 -3.12 -26.95
CA LEU A 259 -8.69 -3.96 -28.08
C LEU A 259 -7.28 -4.54 -27.91
N GLU A 260 -6.36 -3.76 -27.36
CA GLU A 260 -4.99 -4.17 -27.11
C GLU A 260 -4.87 -5.12 -25.90
N ASP A 261 -5.83 -5.10 -24.97
CA ASP A 261 -5.87 -5.96 -23.79
C ASP A 261 -6.56 -7.31 -24.09
N PRO A 262 -5.81 -8.44 -24.18
CA PRO A 262 -6.41 -9.73 -24.54
C PRO A 262 -7.47 -10.22 -23.55
N MET A 263 -7.35 -9.87 -22.27
CA MET A 263 -8.27 -10.31 -21.22
C MET A 263 -9.57 -9.50 -21.24
N ARG A 264 -9.53 -8.25 -21.69
CA ARG A 264 -10.69 -7.35 -21.69
C ARG A 264 -11.27 -7.06 -23.07
N ARG A 265 -10.64 -7.54 -24.15
CA ARG A 265 -11.09 -7.33 -25.54
C ARG A 265 -12.59 -7.59 -25.76
N HIS A 266 -13.12 -8.66 -25.17
CA HIS A 266 -14.54 -9.01 -25.27
C HIS A 266 -15.49 -7.95 -24.67
N GLN A 267 -15.00 -7.07 -23.79
CA GLN A 267 -15.77 -6.03 -23.11
C GLN A 267 -15.86 -4.73 -23.91
N VAL A 268 -15.15 -4.61 -25.05
CA VAL A 268 -15.13 -3.37 -25.87
C VAL A 268 -16.54 -2.93 -26.28
N PHE A 269 -17.42 -3.87 -26.64
CA PHE A 269 -18.80 -3.56 -27.02
C PHE A 269 -19.63 -3.07 -25.82
N THR A 270 -19.38 -3.61 -24.63
CA THR A 270 -20.03 -3.15 -23.40
C THR A 270 -19.62 -1.73 -23.09
N TYR A 271 -18.33 -1.41 -23.22
CA TYR A 271 -17.81 -0.05 -23.06
C TYR A 271 -18.44 0.91 -24.07
N VAL A 272 -18.40 0.60 -25.37
CA VAL A 272 -18.98 1.45 -26.42
C VAL A 272 -20.47 1.68 -26.19
N ARG A 273 -21.23 0.63 -25.84
CA ARG A 273 -22.66 0.77 -25.54
C ARG A 273 -22.89 1.66 -24.32
N SER A 274 -22.12 1.45 -23.24
CA SER A 274 -22.19 2.28 -22.04
C SER A 274 -21.92 3.75 -22.38
N ALA A 275 -20.85 4.01 -23.14
CA ALA A 275 -20.45 5.35 -23.57
C ALA A 275 -21.50 6.05 -24.43
N LEU A 276 -22.16 5.32 -25.34
CA LEU A 276 -23.20 5.89 -26.20
C LEU A 276 -24.55 6.09 -25.49
N SER A 277 -24.78 5.37 -24.39
CA SER A 277 -26.06 5.41 -23.66
C SER A 277 -26.05 6.34 -22.44
N SER A 278 -24.87 6.73 -21.96
CA SER A 278 -24.74 7.52 -20.74
C SER A 278 -24.88 9.02 -21.03
N ALA A 279 -25.69 9.69 -20.21
CA ALA A 279 -25.91 11.13 -20.26
C ALA A 279 -24.67 11.97 -19.89
N MET A 280 -23.61 11.32 -19.40
CA MET A 280 -22.32 11.97 -19.08
C MET A 280 -21.49 12.25 -20.34
N PHE A 281 -21.81 11.62 -21.47
CA PHE A 281 -21.06 11.78 -22.71
C PHE A 281 -21.75 12.79 -23.62
N THR A 282 -20.99 13.78 -24.10
CA THR A 282 -21.52 14.73 -25.09
C THR A 282 -21.62 14.06 -26.47
N ASP A 283 -22.49 14.59 -27.33
CA ASP A 283 -22.67 14.10 -28.71
C ASP A 283 -21.34 14.03 -29.49
N LEU A 284 -20.39 14.93 -29.19
CA LEU A 284 -19.05 14.94 -29.77
C LEU A 284 -18.21 13.72 -29.36
N HIS A 285 -18.27 13.30 -28.09
CA HIS A 285 -17.58 12.10 -27.62
C HIS A 285 -18.19 10.85 -28.25
N ALA A 286 -19.53 10.79 -28.30
CA ALA A 286 -20.25 9.70 -28.95
C ALA A 286 -19.83 9.53 -30.42
N GLN A 287 -19.73 10.63 -31.17
CA GLN A 287 -19.29 10.62 -32.56
C GLN A 287 -17.84 10.13 -32.70
N LYS A 288 -16.90 10.65 -31.90
CA LYS A 288 -15.49 10.22 -31.96
C LYS A 288 -15.30 8.74 -31.59
N ILE A 289 -16.04 8.26 -30.57
CA ILE A 289 -16.03 6.85 -30.18
C ILE A 289 -16.57 5.97 -31.31
N GLN A 290 -17.65 6.40 -31.99
CA GLN A 290 -18.17 5.70 -33.17
C GLN A 290 -17.14 5.65 -34.30
N GLU A 291 -16.47 6.76 -34.62
CA GLU A 291 -15.43 6.81 -35.64
C GLU A 291 -14.27 5.84 -35.32
N GLN A 292 -13.80 5.83 -34.06
CA GLN A 292 -12.78 4.89 -33.62
C GLN A 292 -13.24 3.43 -33.65
N PHE A 293 -14.49 3.16 -33.27
CA PHE A 293 -15.07 1.84 -33.34
C PHE A 293 -15.18 1.34 -34.78
N VAL A 294 -15.63 2.19 -35.72
CA VAL A 294 -15.72 1.87 -37.15
C VAL A 294 -14.33 1.60 -37.72
N LYS A 295 -13.32 2.40 -37.36
CA LYS A 295 -11.93 2.19 -37.77
C LYS A 295 -11.40 0.81 -37.37
N HIS A 296 -11.78 0.32 -36.20
CA HIS A 296 -11.29 -0.95 -35.63
C HIS A 296 -12.28 -2.12 -35.76
N ILE A 297 -13.38 -1.95 -36.49
CA ILE A 297 -14.50 -2.91 -36.52
C ILE A 297 -14.08 -4.33 -36.93
N ARG A 298 -13.10 -4.47 -37.83
CA ARG A 298 -12.57 -5.78 -38.24
C ARG A 298 -11.89 -6.51 -37.09
N VAL A 299 -11.05 -5.81 -36.33
CA VAL A 299 -10.36 -6.34 -35.14
C VAL A 299 -11.37 -6.69 -34.04
N CYS A 300 -12.41 -5.86 -33.87
CA CYS A 300 -13.49 -6.13 -32.92
C CYS A 300 -14.26 -7.42 -33.26
N ILE A 301 -14.57 -7.63 -34.54
CA ILE A 301 -15.33 -8.80 -35.01
C ILE A 301 -14.48 -10.08 -34.93
N GLU A 302 -13.21 -10.04 -35.34
CA GLU A 302 -12.31 -11.20 -35.30
C GLU A 302 -12.05 -11.69 -33.87
N GLY A 303 -11.83 -10.76 -32.93
CA GLY A 303 -11.64 -11.10 -31.51
C GLY A 303 -12.88 -11.63 -30.78
N SER A 304 -14.07 -11.50 -31.37
CA SER A 304 -15.32 -12.03 -30.81
C SER A 304 -15.53 -13.52 -31.10
N VAL A 305 -14.90 -14.03 -32.16
CA VAL A 305 -15.08 -15.41 -32.65
C VAL A 305 -14.18 -16.40 -31.91
N GLU A 306 -13.00 -15.97 -31.43
CA GLU A 306 -12.07 -16.82 -30.69
C GLU A 306 -12.47 -17.08 -29.22
N GLY A 307 -13.45 -16.34 -28.70
CA GLY A 307 -13.95 -16.46 -27.32
C GLY A 307 -15.28 -17.21 -27.16
N SER A 308 -15.75 -17.89 -28.22
CA SER A 308 -17.01 -18.67 -28.25
C SER A 308 -16.76 -20.18 -28.19
#